data_AF-A0A2X1PPV8-F1
#
_entry.id   AF-A0A2X1PPV8-F1
#
_cell.length_a   1.000
_cell.length_b   1.000
_cell.length_c   1.000
_cell.angle_alpha   90.00
_cell.angle_beta   90.00
_cell.angle_gamma   90.00
#
_symmetry.space_group_name_H-M   'P 1'
#
loop_
_entity.id
_entity.type
_entity.pdbx_description
1 polymer ?
#
loop_
_entity_poly.entity_id
_entity_poly.type
_entity_poly.pdbx_seq_one_letter_code
_entity_poly.pdbx_strand_id
1 'polypeptide(L)'
;MQKHCALKLSKLANFFLPELEINVSFHQGWEKNADYYEILQQNFERDRALNYTFSGPQKADFRFKAQGLPVEDVLSRGQLKLLMCALRLAQGEHLMKEKQRHCIFFDR
;
A
#
# COMPACT_ATOMS: atom_id res chain seq x y z
N MET A 1 12.71 -4.00 2.33
CA MET A 1 12.03 -2.73 2.01
C MET A 1 10.52 -2.76 2.30
N GLN A 2 9.75 -3.70 1.74
CA GLN A 2 8.27 -3.75 1.84
C GLN A 2 7.74 -3.83 3.29
N LYS A 3 8.30 -4.69 4.16
CA LYS A 3 7.87 -4.81 5.57
C LYS A 3 8.10 -3.54 6.39
N HIS A 4 9.21 -2.83 6.12
CA HIS A 4 9.55 -1.59 6.85
C HIS A 4 8.58 -0.45 6.50
N CYS A 5 8.20 -0.35 5.22
CA CYS A 5 7.25 0.66 4.77
C CYS A 5 5.84 0.42 5.37
N ALA A 6 5.34 -0.83 5.31
CA ALA A 6 4.03 -1.18 5.87
C ALA A 6 3.95 -0.94 7.40
N LEU A 7 4.99 -1.30 8.16
CA LEU A 7 5.06 -1.04 9.59
C LEU A 7 5.08 0.45 9.93
N LYS A 8 5.71 1.26 9.08
CA LYS A 8 5.76 2.71 9.27
C LYS A 8 4.42 3.35 8.97
N LEU A 9 3.75 2.91 7.90
CA LEU A 9 2.40 3.34 7.55
C LEU A 9 1.40 3.02 8.66
N SER A 10 1.43 1.81 9.25
CA SER A 10 0.50 1.46 10.32
C SER A 10 0.71 2.34 11.57
N LYS A 11 1.96 2.66 11.93
CA LYS A 11 2.26 3.57 13.04
C LYS A 11 1.70 4.97 12.82
N LEU A 12 1.90 5.56 11.63
CA LEU A 12 1.37 6.88 11.33
C LEU A 12 -0.16 6.87 11.25
N ALA A 13 -0.75 5.83 10.65
CA ALA A 13 -2.20 5.67 10.59
C ALA A 13 -2.83 5.61 12.00
N ASN A 14 -2.24 4.84 12.92
CA ASN A 14 -2.69 4.78 14.31
C ASN A 14 -2.48 6.10 15.07
N PHE A 15 -1.47 6.91 14.72
CA PHE A 15 -1.29 8.23 15.31
C PHE A 15 -2.44 9.19 14.93
N PHE A 16 -2.90 9.15 13.68
CA PHE A 16 -4.00 10.00 13.21
C PHE A 16 -5.39 9.44 13.57
N LEU A 17 -5.51 8.13 13.77
CA LEU A 17 -6.76 7.42 14.05
C LEU A 17 -6.55 6.47 15.26
N PRO A 18 -6.35 7.01 16.47
CA PRO A 18 -5.98 6.21 17.65
C PRO A 18 -7.08 5.24 18.12
N GLU A 19 -8.33 5.51 17.76
CA GLU A 19 -9.48 4.66 18.11
C GLU A 19 -9.65 3.46 17.16
N LEU A 20 -8.87 3.39 16.08
CA LEU A 20 -8.97 2.35 15.06
C LEU A 20 -7.64 1.61 14.92
N GLU A 21 -7.70 0.27 14.98
CA GLU A 21 -6.54 -0.54 14.61
C GLU A 21 -6.46 -0.67 13.08
N ILE A 22 -5.48 0.03 12.48
CA ILE A 22 -5.28 0.02 11.03
C ILE A 22 -4.15 -0.93 10.66
N ASN A 23 -4.51 -1.98 9.95
CA ASN A 23 -3.60 -2.98 9.42
C ASN A 23 -3.29 -2.69 7.95
N VAL A 24 -1.99 -2.58 7.64
CA VAL A 24 -1.50 -2.29 6.29
C VAL A 24 -0.78 -3.51 5.75
N SER A 25 -1.21 -3.96 4.57
CA SER A 25 -0.59 -5.10 3.89
C SER A 25 -0.20 -4.73 2.47
N PHE A 26 1.02 -5.12 2.08
CA PHE A 26 1.47 -4.98 0.70
C PHE A 26 1.15 -6.27 -0.06
N HIS A 27 0.44 -6.12 -1.17
CA HIS A 27 0.24 -7.15 -2.18
C HIS A 27 1.14 -6.83 -3.37
N GLN A 28 2.02 -7.73 -3.77
CA GLN A 28 2.99 -7.46 -4.84
C GLN A 28 2.42 -7.59 -6.25
N GLY A 29 1.15 -8.00 -6.39
CA GLY A 29 0.48 -8.19 -7.68
C GLY A 29 0.43 -9.64 -8.16
N TRP A 30 1.04 -10.56 -7.41
CA TRP A 30 0.92 -12.01 -7.56
C TRP A 30 0.99 -12.69 -6.18
N GLU A 31 0.70 -13.99 -6.13
CA GLU A 31 0.70 -14.76 -4.88
C GLU A 31 2.04 -14.68 -4.14
N LYS A 32 2.00 -14.42 -2.83
CA LYS A 32 3.20 -14.21 -2.01
C LYS A 32 4.10 -15.45 -1.89
N ASN A 33 3.53 -16.64 -2.03
CA ASN A 33 4.23 -17.90 -1.83
C ASN A 33 4.65 -18.55 -3.14
N ALA A 34 4.37 -17.91 -4.28
CA ALA A 34 4.69 -18.44 -5.60
C ALA A 34 5.89 -17.68 -6.19
N ASP A 35 6.76 -18.41 -6.87
CA ASP A 35 7.88 -17.81 -7.58
C ASP A 35 7.36 -17.01 -8.79
N TYR A 36 7.91 -15.81 -8.98
CA TYR A 36 7.40 -14.90 -10.01
C TYR A 36 7.64 -15.46 -11.42
N TYR A 37 8.79 -16.10 -11.65
CA TYR A 37 9.12 -16.71 -12.93
C TYR A 37 8.19 -17.90 -13.21
N GLU A 38 7.91 -18.75 -12.20
CA GLU A 38 6.96 -19.86 -12.35
C GLU A 38 5.55 -19.38 -12.74
N ILE A 39 5.06 -18.30 -12.11
CA ILE A 39 3.74 -17.73 -12.43
C ILE A 39 3.70 -17.19 -13.86
N LEU A 40 4.75 -16.50 -14.30
CA LEU A 40 4.83 -15.98 -15.67
C LEU A 40 4.88 -17.13 -16.68
N GLN A 41 5.64 -18.18 -16.39
CA GLN A 41 5.74 -19.36 -17.25
C GLN A 41 4.40 -20.09 -17.34
N GLN A 42 3.71 -20.29 -16.21
CA GLN A 42 2.40 -20.95 -16.15
C GLN A 42 1.31 -20.15 -16.89
N ASN A 43 1.38 -18.81 -16.82
CA ASN A 43 0.37 -17.94 -17.43
C ASN A 43 0.71 -17.50 -18.86
N PHE A 44 1.88 -17.86 -19.39
CA PHE A 44 2.41 -17.34 -20.66
C PHE A 44 1.40 -17.46 -21.82
N GLU A 45 0.84 -18.66 -22.02
CA GLU A 45 -0.12 -18.91 -23.11
C GLU A 45 -1.42 -18.10 -22.94
N ARG A 46 -1.90 -17.95 -21.70
CA ARG A 46 -3.09 -17.16 -21.39
C ARG A 46 -2.83 -15.67 -21.62
N ASP A 47 -1.72 -15.17 -21.10
CA ASP A 47 -1.32 -13.76 -21.18
C ASP A 47 -1.03 -13.36 -22.64
N ARG A 48 -0.45 -14.27 -23.43
CA ARG A 48 -0.28 -14.11 -24.88
C ARG A 48 -1.61 -13.96 -25.59
N ALA A 49 -2.60 -14.79 -25.29
CA ALA A 49 -3.93 -14.69 -25.89
C ALA A 49 -4.66 -13.38 -25.49
N LEU A 50 -4.41 -12.88 -24.28
CA LEU A 50 -4.98 -11.64 -23.76
C LEU A 50 -4.23 -10.37 -24.20
N ASN A 51 -3.03 -10.50 -24.76
CA ASN A 51 -2.10 -9.41 -25.13
C ASN A 51 -1.66 -8.52 -23.96
N TYR A 52 -1.73 -9.01 -22.71
CA TYR A 52 -1.16 -8.32 -21.56
C TYR A 52 -0.76 -9.32 -20.48
N THR A 53 0.24 -8.96 -19.67
CA THR A 53 0.66 -9.76 -18.53
C THR A 53 -0.29 -9.57 -17.36
N PHE A 54 -0.94 -10.65 -16.91
CA PHE A 54 -1.93 -10.56 -15.85
C PHE A 54 -1.28 -10.44 -14.48
N SER A 55 -0.21 -11.17 -14.21
CA SER A 55 0.44 -11.21 -12.89
C SER A 55 1.75 -10.44 -12.91
N GLY A 56 1.90 -9.44 -12.05
CA GLY A 56 3.14 -8.69 -11.95
C GLY A 56 3.04 -7.41 -11.12
N PRO A 57 4.15 -6.68 -10.99
CA PRO A 57 4.26 -5.47 -10.15
C PRO A 57 3.25 -4.37 -10.50
N GLN A 58 2.72 -4.35 -11.72
CA GLN A 58 1.66 -3.43 -12.13
C GLN A 58 0.35 -3.59 -11.33
N LYS A 59 0.14 -4.75 -10.69
CA LYS A 59 -0.98 -5.02 -9.77
C LYS A 59 -0.56 -4.93 -8.30
N ALA A 60 0.64 -4.43 -8.02
CA ALA A 60 1.07 -4.23 -6.66
C ALA A 60 0.23 -3.13 -5.99
N ASP A 61 -0.18 -3.37 -4.76
CA ASP A 61 -1.11 -2.50 -4.06
C ASP A 61 -0.90 -2.55 -2.54
N PHE A 62 -1.19 -1.44 -1.87
CA PHE A 62 -1.27 -1.37 -0.41
C PHE A 62 -2.72 -1.48 0.01
N ARG A 63 -3.06 -2.59 0.67
CA ARG A 63 -4.39 -2.82 1.22
C ARG A 63 -4.44 -2.39 2.67
N PHE A 64 -5.38 -1.51 2.97
CA PHE A 64 -5.66 -0.99 4.28
C PHE A 64 -6.91 -1.66 4.83
N LYS A 65 -6.82 -2.19 6.06
CA LYS A 65 -7.96 -2.76 6.76
C LYS A 65 -8.12 -2.13 8.14
N ALA A 66 -9.35 -1.81 8.51
CA ALA A 66 -9.74 -1.44 9.86
C ALA A 66 -10.71 -2.49 10.37
N GLN A 67 -10.45 -3.03 11.57
CA GLN A 67 -11.31 -4.07 12.19
C GLN A 67 -11.54 -5.30 11.27
N GLY A 68 -10.57 -5.63 10.42
CA GLY A 68 -10.65 -6.75 9.47
C GLY A 68 -11.34 -6.46 8.13
N LEU A 69 -12.03 -5.32 8.01
CA LEU A 69 -12.73 -4.89 6.79
C LEU A 69 -11.92 -3.84 6.01
N PRO A 70 -12.14 -3.68 4.69
CA PRO A 70 -11.56 -2.60 3.90
C PRO A 70 -11.84 -1.23 4.54
N VAL A 71 -10.85 -0.34 4.58
CA VAL A 71 -11.02 0.98 5.21
C VAL A 71 -12.10 1.84 4.54
N GLU A 72 -12.36 1.62 3.25
CA GLU A 72 -13.42 2.30 2.49
C GLU A 72 -14.83 1.96 2.97
N ASP A 73 -15.02 0.80 3.60
CA ASP A 73 -16.31 0.35 4.13
C ASP A 73 -16.52 0.77 5.60
N VAL A 74 -15.44 1.10 6.32
CA VAL A 74 -15.47 1.36 7.77
C VAL A 74 -15.28 2.84 8.10
N LEU A 75 -14.36 3.51 7.42
CA LEU A 75 -13.96 4.87 7.78
C LEU A 75 -14.94 5.89 7.17
N SER A 76 -15.32 6.89 7.97
CA SER A 76 -15.99 8.06 7.43
C SER A 76 -15.10 8.84 6.46
N ARG A 77 -15.69 9.70 5.63
CA ARG A 77 -14.95 10.55 4.70
C ARG A 77 -13.87 11.41 5.38
N GLY A 78 -14.13 11.87 6.61
CA GLY A 78 -13.17 12.61 7.42
C GLY A 78 -11.98 11.74 7.85
N GLN A 79 -12.25 10.52 8.32
CA GLN A 79 -11.22 9.57 8.71
C GLN A 79 -10.40 9.10 7.51
N LEU A 80 -11.02 8.89 6.35
CA LEU A 80 -10.29 8.61 5.10
C LEU A 80 -9.34 9.76 4.73
N LYS A 81 -9.76 11.02 4.92
CA LYS A 81 -8.89 12.18 4.69
C LYS A 81 -7.69 12.17 5.66
N LEU A 82 -7.91 11.87 6.94
CA LEU A 82 -6.83 11.74 7.93
C LEU A 82 -5.86 10.59 7.59
N LEU A 83 -6.38 9.45 7.13
CA LEU A 83 -5.56 8.34 6.64
C LEU A 83 -4.70 8.78 5.44
N MET A 84 -5.27 9.53 4.49
CA MET A 84 -4.52 10.09 3.36
C MET A 84 -3.42 11.07 3.80
N CYS A 85 -3.67 11.90 4.82
CA CYS A 85 -2.66 12.76 5.42
C CYS A 85 -1.51 11.94 6.04
N ALA A 86 -1.84 10.88 6.78
CA ALA A 86 -0.85 9.96 7.34
C ALA A 86 0.03 9.33 6.23
N LEU A 87 -0.58 8.93 5.11
CA LEU A 87 0.15 8.37 3.96
C LEU A 87 1.12 9.38 3.33
N ARG A 88 0.65 10.62 3.09
CA ARG A 88 1.49 11.69 2.53
C ARG A 88 2.67 12.03 3.43
N LEU A 89 2.44 12.09 4.73
CA LEU A 89 3.52 12.30 5.71
C LEU A 89 4.52 11.14 5.72
N ALA A 90 4.05 9.89 5.69
CA ALA A 90 4.92 8.72 5.63
C ALA A 90 5.83 8.73 4.39
N GLN A 91 5.25 9.08 3.23
CA GLN A 91 5.96 9.26 1.96
C GLN A 91 6.98 10.40 2.06
N GLY A 92 6.56 11.54 2.61
CA GLY A 92 7.42 12.69 2.86
C GLY A 92 8.64 12.35 3.67
N GLU A 93 8.44 11.77 4.85
CA GLU A 93 9.55 11.36 5.70
C GLU A 93 10.50 10.35 5.03
N HIS A 94 9.97 9.46 4.20
CA HIS A 94 10.81 8.54 3.43
C HIS A 94 11.66 9.27 2.39
N LEU A 95 11.05 10.18 1.64
CA LEU A 95 11.74 11.02 0.67
C LEU A 95 12.80 11.91 1.33
N MET A 96 12.50 12.51 2.48
CA MET A 96 13.46 13.34 3.22
C MET A 96 14.69 12.52 3.64
N LYS A 97 14.49 11.26 4.06
CA LYS A 97 15.60 10.34 4.39
C LYS A 97 16.43 9.96 3.17
N GLU A 98 15.81 9.67 2.03
CA GLU A 98 16.54 9.23 0.83
C GLU A 98 17.23 10.38 0.09
N LYS A 99 16.64 11.58 0.12
CA LYS A 99 17.09 12.73 -0.69
C LYS A 99 17.73 13.85 0.13
N GLN A 100 17.74 13.76 1.46
CA GLN A 100 18.25 14.80 2.36
C GLN A 100 17.66 16.20 2.09
N ARG A 101 16.37 16.25 1.75
CA ARG A 101 15.63 17.49 1.50
C ARG A 101 14.47 17.60 2.47
N HIS A 102 14.16 18.81 2.93
CA HIS A 102 12.98 19.05 3.77
C HIS A 102 11.73 19.19 2.90
N CYS A 103 10.61 18.60 3.35
CA CYS A 103 9.31 18.68 2.68
C CYS A 103 8.28 19.32 3.62
N ILE A 104 7.49 20.26 3.10
CA ILE A 104 6.35 20.86 3.80
C ILE A 104 5.07 20.38 3.09
N PHE A 105 4.10 19.91 3.86
CA PHE A 105 2.81 19.43 3.36
C PHE A 105 1.71 20.42 3.75
N PHE A 106 0.96 20.90 2.76
CA PHE A 106 -0.25 21.69 2.95
C PHE A 106 -1.44 20.88 2.47
N ASP A 107 -2.42 20.67 3.34
CA ASP A 107 -3.72 20.09 2.98
C ASP A 107 -4.76 21.21 2.99
N ARG A 108 -5.61 21.27 1.96
CA ARG A 108 -6.71 22.25 1.85
C ARG A 108 -7.97 21.74 2.53
#